data_AF-A0A699ZSB9-F1
#
_entry.id   AF-A0A699ZSB9-F1
#
_cell.length_a   1.000
_cell.length_b   1.000
_cell.length_c   1.000
_cell.angle_alpha   90.00
_cell.angle_beta   90.00
_cell.angle_gamma   90.00
#
_symmetry.space_group_name_H-M   'P 1'
#
loop_
_entity.id
_entity.type
_entity.pdbx_description
1 polymer ?
#
loop_
_entity_poly.entity_id
_entity_poly.type
_entity_poly.pdbx_seq_one_letter_code
_entity_poly.pdbx_strand_id
1 'polypeptide(L)'
;MAGFYPSVLRVEHPPATYIKVEGGAVRVESEPSSLKFFDKQRGRAFIHPGSVNFKVGDFASGWAVYTQMTATTKLFVRESSMAPMYSVALFGGELRVNSERSRIMVDDVAEFQAPALVGVLLRRLRMVLDSVLAEKIQNPGLDFSADRAVGVIMQLLATDGF
;
A
#
# COMPACT_ATOMS: atom_id res chain seq x y z
N MET A 1 7.32 2.09 -4.33
CA MET A 1 5.87 2.13 -4.65
C MET A 1 5.59 3.11 -5.79
N ALA A 2 5.94 4.40 -5.70
CA ALA A 2 5.59 5.43 -6.71
C ALA A 2 5.94 5.06 -8.17
N GLY A 3 7.09 4.44 -8.44
CA GLY A 3 7.48 4.04 -9.80
C GLY A 3 6.81 2.78 -10.35
N PHE A 4 6.00 2.08 -9.54
CA PHE A 4 5.38 0.80 -9.93
C PHE A 4 3.86 0.87 -10.03
N TYR A 5 3.23 2.00 -9.68
CA TYR A 5 1.79 2.18 -9.89
C TYR A 5 1.48 2.18 -11.41
N PRO A 6 0.41 1.52 -11.91
CA PRO A 6 -0.71 0.90 -11.18
C PRO A 6 -0.54 -0.58 -10.83
N SER A 7 0.69 -1.13 -10.87
CA SER A 7 0.98 -2.54 -10.58
C SER A 7 0.90 -2.85 -9.08
N VAL A 8 -0.34 -2.91 -8.58
CA VAL A 8 -0.69 -3.11 -7.17
C VAL A 8 -1.57 -4.36 -7.03
N LEU A 9 -1.34 -5.10 -5.95
CA LEU A 9 -2.09 -6.27 -5.53
C LEU A 9 -2.80 -6.00 -4.23
N ARG A 10 -4.08 -6.37 -4.17
CA ARG A 10 -4.82 -6.49 -2.91
C ARG A 10 -4.45 -7.79 -2.24
N VAL A 11 -4.12 -7.73 -0.95
CA VAL A 11 -3.84 -8.89 -0.11
C VAL A 11 -5.01 -9.08 0.86
N GLU A 12 -5.59 -10.27 0.84
CA GLU A 12 -6.60 -10.72 1.78
C GLU A 12 -5.97 -11.73 2.74
N HIS A 13 -6.05 -11.42 4.04
CA HIS A 13 -5.63 -12.33 5.11
C HIS A 13 -6.78 -13.25 5.50
N PRO A 14 -6.48 -14.47 5.99
CA PRO A 14 -7.49 -15.24 6.70
C PRO A 14 -7.92 -14.51 7.99
N PRO A 15 -9.06 -14.92 8.59
CA PRO A 15 -9.44 -14.45 9.92
C PRO A 15 -8.29 -14.61 10.93
N ALA A 16 -8.02 -13.56 11.70
CA ALA A 16 -6.93 -13.54 12.66
C ALA A 16 -7.16 -14.60 13.75
N THR A 17 -6.13 -15.43 13.99
CA THR A 17 -6.13 -16.43 15.07
C THR A 17 -5.27 -15.92 16.22
N TYR A 18 -5.77 -16.05 17.45
CA TYR A 18 -5.09 -15.60 18.66
C TYR A 18 -4.87 -16.77 19.61
N ILE A 19 -3.67 -16.89 20.18
CA ILE A 19 -3.35 -17.87 21.23
C ILE A 19 -3.22 -17.15 22.56
N LYS A 20 -3.88 -17.68 23.60
CA LYS A 20 -3.71 -17.21 24.97
C LYS A 20 -2.35 -17.65 25.52
N VAL A 21 -1.61 -16.69 26.07
CA VAL A 21 -0.35 -16.86 26.81
C VAL A 21 -0.51 -16.22 28.19
N GLU A 22 0.36 -16.56 29.15
CA GLU A 22 0.24 -16.05 30.54
C GLU A 22 0.16 -14.51 30.65
N GLY A 23 0.74 -13.78 29.68
CA GLY A 23 0.73 -12.32 29.62
C GLY A 23 -0.36 -11.70 28.73
N GLY A 24 -1.28 -12.48 28.14
CA GLY A 24 -2.34 -11.95 27.27
C GLY A 24 -2.71 -12.85 26.09
N ALA A 25 -3.10 -12.26 24.96
CA ALA A 25 -3.36 -12.98 23.72
C ALA A 25 -2.41 -12.48 22.63
N VAL A 26 -1.70 -13.41 21.98
CA VAL A 26 -0.77 -13.08 20.88
C VAL A 26 -1.41 -13.49 19.56
N ARG A 27 -1.35 -12.59 18.57
CA ARG A 27 -1.79 -12.88 17.21
C ARG A 27 -0.80 -13.84 16.55
N VAL A 28 -1.29 -14.94 16.02
CA VAL A 28 -0.49 -15.91 15.28
C VAL A 28 -0.32 -15.42 13.85
N GLU A 29 0.90 -15.46 13.34
CA GLU A 29 1.15 -15.24 11.91
C GLU A 29 0.40 -16.28 11.08
N SER A 30 -0.18 -15.83 9.97
CA SER A 30 -0.94 -16.71 9.11
C SER A 30 0.01 -17.55 8.24
N GLU A 31 -0.38 -18.78 7.92
CA GLU A 31 0.36 -19.60 6.96
C GLU A 31 0.46 -18.87 5.61
N PRO A 32 1.63 -18.79 4.95
CA PRO A 32 1.78 -18.08 3.68
C PRO A 32 0.79 -18.53 2.60
N SER A 33 0.43 -19.82 2.60
CA SER A 33 -0.54 -20.41 1.68
C SER A 33 -1.99 -19.92 1.89
N SER A 34 -2.29 -19.38 3.08
CA SER A 34 -3.61 -18.83 3.41
C SER A 34 -3.80 -17.42 2.89
N LEU A 35 -2.72 -16.70 2.57
CA LEU A 35 -2.79 -15.36 2.01
C LEU A 35 -3.33 -15.36 0.58
N LYS A 36 -4.08 -14.31 0.28
CA LYS A 36 -4.86 -14.21 -0.93
C LYS A 36 -4.56 -12.94 -1.72
N PHE A 37 -3.87 -13.06 -2.85
CA PHE A 37 -3.47 -11.93 -3.69
C PHE A 37 -4.41 -11.75 -4.88
N PHE A 38 -4.80 -10.51 -5.16
CA PHE A 38 -5.68 -10.16 -6.27
C PHE A 38 -5.15 -8.96 -7.04
N ASP A 39 -5.00 -9.15 -8.34
CA ASP A 39 -4.81 -8.08 -9.31
C ASP A 39 -6.19 -7.59 -9.77
N LYS A 40 -6.34 -6.26 -9.92
CA LYS A 40 -7.63 -5.67 -10.28
C LYS A 40 -8.12 -6.12 -11.66
N GLN A 41 -7.22 -6.29 -12.63
CA GLN A 41 -7.56 -6.59 -14.02
C GLN A 41 -7.57 -8.09 -14.30
N ARG A 42 -6.64 -8.83 -13.69
CA ARG A 42 -6.36 -10.24 -13.97
C ARG A 42 -6.93 -11.18 -12.91
N GLY A 43 -7.47 -10.63 -11.82
CA GLY A 43 -8.08 -11.39 -10.75
C GLY A 43 -7.05 -12.10 -9.88
N ARG A 44 -7.28 -13.40 -9.61
CA ARG A 44 -6.52 -14.13 -8.61
C ARG A 44 -5.04 -14.30 -9.01
N ALA A 45 -4.13 -13.89 -8.13
CA ALA A 45 -2.70 -14.07 -8.27
C ALA A 45 -2.10 -14.96 -7.17
N PHE A 46 -0.94 -15.54 -7.45
CA PHE A 46 -0.17 -16.36 -6.51
C PHE A 46 1.26 -15.85 -6.48
N ILE A 47 1.90 -15.87 -5.32
CA ILE A 47 3.33 -15.59 -5.25
C ILE A 47 4.10 -16.78 -5.87
N HIS A 48 5.06 -16.49 -6.74
CA HIS A 48 5.89 -17.51 -7.36
C HIS A 48 6.82 -18.14 -6.31
N PRO A 49 7.09 -19.46 -6.34
CA PRO A 49 7.96 -20.14 -5.37
C PRO A 49 9.37 -19.57 -5.23
N GLY A 50 9.90 -19.00 -6.33
CA GLY A 50 11.19 -18.31 -6.35
C GLY A 50 11.19 -16.89 -5.78
N SER A 51 10.04 -16.36 -5.35
CA SER A 51 9.96 -15.05 -4.71
C SER A 51 10.34 -15.14 -3.24
N VAL A 52 11.02 -14.12 -2.72
CA VAL A 52 11.30 -14.00 -1.27
C VAL A 52 10.01 -13.95 -0.45
N ASN A 53 8.93 -13.42 -1.03
CA ASN A 53 7.63 -13.32 -0.38
C ASN A 53 6.82 -14.62 -0.40
N PHE A 54 7.33 -15.70 -0.99
CA PHE A 54 6.62 -16.98 -1.05
C PHE A 54 6.39 -17.60 0.34
N LYS A 55 7.29 -17.29 1.28
CA LYS A 55 7.24 -17.77 2.67
C LYS A 55 6.69 -16.73 3.65
N VAL A 56 6.23 -15.58 3.16
CA VAL A 56 5.74 -14.48 4.01
C VAL A 56 4.26 -14.71 4.31
N GLY A 57 3.94 -14.79 5.59
CA GLY A 57 2.60 -15.05 6.12
C GLY A 57 1.80 -13.80 6.48
N ASP A 58 2.43 -12.62 6.44
CA ASP A 58 1.79 -11.36 6.80
C ASP A 58 2.19 -10.20 5.88
N PHE A 59 1.17 -9.48 5.42
CA PHE A 59 1.26 -8.21 4.70
C PHE A 59 0.43 -7.17 5.45
N ALA A 60 0.94 -6.61 6.55
CA ALA A 60 0.16 -5.80 7.49
C ALA A 60 -0.72 -4.70 6.84
N SER A 61 -0.25 -4.07 5.75
CA SER A 61 -0.99 -3.03 5.05
C SER A 61 -2.17 -3.52 4.19
N GLY A 62 -2.22 -4.82 3.88
CA GLY A 62 -3.19 -5.40 2.94
C GLY A 62 -2.89 -5.11 1.47
N TRP A 63 -1.73 -4.52 1.14
CA TRP A 63 -1.34 -4.15 -0.21
C TRP A 63 0.10 -4.55 -0.54
N ALA A 64 0.33 -4.91 -1.80
CA ALA A 64 1.66 -5.16 -2.33
C ALA A 64 1.81 -4.52 -3.71
N VAL A 65 3.02 -4.09 -4.06
CA VAL A 65 3.38 -3.75 -5.44
C VAL A 65 4.11 -4.91 -6.09
N TYR A 66 4.04 -5.01 -7.42
CA TYR A 66 4.79 -5.99 -8.19
C TYR A 66 5.46 -5.36 -9.41
N THR A 67 6.55 -5.96 -9.86
CA THR A 67 7.29 -5.55 -11.07
C THR A 67 7.07 -6.53 -12.22
N GLN A 68 7.00 -7.83 -11.91
CA GLN A 68 6.86 -8.88 -12.90
C GLN A 68 5.80 -9.91 -12.51
N MET A 69 4.92 -10.18 -13.47
CA MET A 69 3.96 -11.29 -13.44
C MET A 69 4.16 -12.20 -14.65
N THR A 70 3.92 -13.49 -14.48
CA THR A 70 3.88 -14.46 -15.57
C THR A 70 2.62 -15.30 -15.45
N ALA A 71 1.89 -15.45 -16.55
CA ALA A 71 0.77 -16.38 -16.64
C ALA A 71 1.27 -17.68 -17.28
N THR A 72 1.13 -18.79 -16.57
CA THR A 72 1.31 -20.14 -17.12
C THR A 72 -0.02 -20.89 -16.97
N THR A 73 -0.14 -21.75 -15.96
CA THR A 73 -1.41 -22.38 -15.57
C THR A 73 -2.22 -21.49 -14.63
N LYS A 74 -1.53 -20.60 -13.89
CA LYS A 74 -2.11 -19.59 -12.99
C LYS A 74 -1.30 -18.31 -13.15
N LEU A 75 -1.80 -17.20 -12.61
CA LEU A 75 -1.07 -15.94 -12.57
C LEU A 75 -0.08 -15.98 -11.40
N PHE A 76 1.21 -15.86 -11.70
CA PHE A 76 2.29 -15.87 -10.71
C PHE A 76 3.02 -14.53 -10.65
N VAL A 77 3.25 -14.04 -9.43
CA VAL A 77 3.99 -12.81 -9.13
C VAL A 77 5.42 -13.19 -8.73
N ARG A 78 6.43 -12.76 -9.50
CA ARG A 78 7.83 -13.12 -9.20
C ARG A 78 8.45 -12.19 -8.18
N GLU A 79 8.27 -10.90 -8.41
CA GLU A 79 8.88 -9.85 -7.62
C GLU A 79 7.76 -8.98 -7.06
N SER A 80 7.72 -8.88 -5.74
CA SER A 80 6.74 -8.07 -5.03
C SER A 80 7.34 -7.46 -3.77
N SER A 81 6.72 -6.40 -3.28
CA SER A 81 7.05 -5.79 -2.00
C SER A 81 5.79 -5.27 -1.35
N MET A 82 5.69 -5.39 -0.02
CA MET A 82 4.58 -4.80 0.72
C MET A 82 4.54 -3.29 0.48
N ALA A 83 3.34 -2.76 0.26
CA ALA A 83 3.11 -1.35 0.01
C ALA A 83 2.32 -0.75 1.19
N PRO A 84 2.87 0.24 1.92
CA PRO A 84 2.12 0.95 2.96
C PRO A 84 0.82 1.55 2.41
N MET A 85 -0.26 1.54 3.18
CA MET A 85 -1.56 2.06 2.71
C MET A 85 -1.46 3.54 2.32
N TYR A 86 -0.73 4.33 3.11
CA TYR A 86 -0.54 5.75 2.83
C TYR A 86 0.32 5.99 1.59
N SER A 87 1.24 5.07 1.26
CA SER A 87 2.01 5.16 0.01
C SER A 87 1.10 5.01 -1.21
N VAL A 88 0.17 4.04 -1.18
CA VAL A 88 -0.81 3.86 -2.25
C VAL A 88 -1.74 5.06 -2.34
N ALA A 89 -2.17 5.57 -1.20
CA ALA A 89 -3.04 6.74 -1.14
C ALA A 89 -2.35 8.06 -1.54
N LEU A 90 -1.03 8.19 -1.43
CA LEU A 90 -0.31 9.41 -1.83
C LEU A 90 0.14 9.37 -3.29
N PHE A 91 0.70 8.25 -3.75
CA PHE A 91 1.35 8.16 -5.06
C PHE A 91 0.56 7.37 -6.12
N GLY A 92 -0.63 6.87 -5.78
CA GLY A 92 -1.53 6.29 -6.77
C GLY A 92 -2.27 7.35 -7.60
N GLY A 93 -3.22 6.91 -8.43
CA GLY A 93 -4.01 7.82 -9.27
C GLY A 93 -5.10 8.57 -8.50
N GLU A 94 -6.23 8.83 -9.13
CA GLU A 94 -7.28 9.72 -8.64
C GLU A 94 -7.78 9.33 -7.23
N LEU A 95 -7.71 10.27 -6.28
CA LEU A 95 -8.23 10.05 -4.92
C LEU A 95 -9.68 10.51 -4.82
N ARG A 96 -10.62 9.57 -4.69
CA ARG A 96 -12.05 9.82 -4.44
C ARG A 96 -12.41 9.51 -2.99
N VAL A 97 -13.17 10.40 -2.36
CA VAL A 97 -13.62 10.23 -0.96
C VAL A 97 -15.13 9.98 -0.97
N ASN A 98 -15.54 8.83 -0.43
CA ASN A 98 -16.94 8.53 -0.15
C ASN A 98 -17.19 8.76 1.35
N SER A 99 -17.70 9.94 1.69
CA SER A 99 -17.97 10.33 3.07
C SER A 99 -19.06 9.48 3.72
N GLU A 100 -20.11 9.10 2.97
CA GLU A 100 -21.23 8.30 3.47
C GLU A 100 -20.79 6.90 3.93
N ARG A 101 -19.87 6.28 3.18
CA ARG A 101 -19.35 4.93 3.48
C ARG A 101 -18.07 4.95 4.32
N SER A 102 -17.53 6.13 4.63
CA SER A 102 -16.21 6.30 5.24
C SER A 102 -15.13 5.51 4.49
N ARG A 103 -15.07 5.72 3.18
CA ARG A 103 -14.09 5.06 2.31
C ARG A 103 -13.35 6.04 1.44
N ILE A 104 -12.09 5.71 1.17
CA ILE A 104 -11.23 6.40 0.23
C ILE A 104 -10.90 5.42 -0.88
N MET A 105 -11.02 5.86 -2.12
CA MET A 105 -10.70 5.08 -3.30
C MET A 105 -9.57 5.77 -4.07
N VAL A 106 -8.62 4.97 -4.55
CA VAL A 106 -7.52 5.40 -5.42
C VAL A 106 -7.72 4.72 -6.77
N ASP A 107 -8.03 5.53 -7.77
CA ASP A 107 -8.64 5.12 -9.05
C ASP A 107 -9.84 4.19 -8.81
N ASP A 108 -9.82 3.02 -9.42
CA ASP A 108 -10.71 1.89 -9.12
C ASP A 108 -9.89 0.65 -8.70
N VAL A 109 -8.62 0.87 -8.32
CA VAL A 109 -7.63 -0.18 -8.01
C VAL A 109 -7.57 -0.47 -6.52
N ALA A 110 -7.52 0.58 -5.70
CA ALA A 110 -7.40 0.45 -4.25
C ALA A 110 -8.51 1.16 -3.49
N GLU A 111 -8.96 0.54 -2.39
CA GLU A 111 -10.04 1.04 -1.54
C GLU A 111 -9.67 0.84 -0.07
N PHE A 112 -9.84 1.88 0.74
CA PHE A 112 -9.46 1.92 2.14
C PHE A 112 -10.66 2.37 2.98
N GLN A 113 -10.86 1.73 4.13
CA GLN A 113 -11.77 2.24 5.14
C GLN A 113 -11.08 3.37 5.89
N ALA A 114 -11.61 4.59 5.79
CA ALA A 114 -11.05 5.75 6.45
C ALA A 114 -12.09 6.88 6.58
N PRO A 115 -12.07 7.66 7.68
CA PRO A 115 -12.92 8.84 7.82
C PRO A 115 -12.71 9.83 6.66
N ALA A 116 -13.78 10.55 6.29
CA ALA A 116 -13.72 11.54 5.21
C ALA A 116 -12.60 12.59 5.41
N LEU A 117 -12.34 12.95 6.68
CA LEU A 117 -11.25 13.87 7.05
C LEU A 117 -9.89 13.37 6.57
N VAL A 118 -9.59 12.08 6.71
CA VAL A 118 -8.32 11.49 6.25
C VAL A 118 -8.17 11.65 4.74
N GLY A 119 -9.26 11.46 3.99
CA GLY A 119 -9.26 11.66 2.54
C GLY A 119 -9.02 13.12 2.13
N VAL A 120 -9.62 14.07 2.84
CA VAL A 120 -9.37 15.51 2.61
C VAL A 120 -7.91 15.87 2.91
N LEU A 121 -7.37 15.37 4.03
CA LEU A 121 -5.97 15.58 4.40
C LEU A 121 -5.01 15.01 3.36
N LEU A 122 -5.27 13.79 2.89
CA LEU A 122 -4.48 13.15 1.83
C LEU A 122 -4.50 13.95 0.53
N ARG A 123 -5.67 14.47 0.12
CA ARG A 123 -5.77 15.33 -1.07
C ARG A 123 -4.91 16.58 -0.92
N ARG A 124 -4.93 17.21 0.27
CA ARG A 124 -4.11 18.40 0.55
C ARG A 124 -2.61 18.07 0.59
N LEU A 125 -2.22 16.93 1.16
CA LEU A 125 -0.84 16.47 1.16
C LEU A 125 -0.32 16.21 -0.26
N ARG A 126 -1.13 15.61 -1.13
CA ARG A 126 -0.78 15.42 -2.55
C ARG A 126 -0.50 16.76 -3.25
N MET A 127 -1.36 17.76 -3.05
CA MET A 127 -1.13 19.09 -3.63
C MET A 127 0.19 19.72 -3.18
N VAL A 128 0.52 19.58 -1.89
CA VAL A 128 1.79 20.10 -1.36
C VAL A 128 2.97 19.34 -1.94
N LEU A 129 2.88 18.01 -2.00
CA LEU A 129 3.90 17.16 -2.60
C LEU A 129 4.13 17.51 -4.09
N ASP A 130 3.07 17.68 -4.86
CA ASP A 130 3.14 18.03 -6.28
C ASP A 130 3.81 19.40 -6.47
N SER A 131 3.50 20.37 -5.59
CA SER A 131 4.14 21.69 -5.60
C SER A 131 5.64 21.59 -5.35
N VAL A 132 6.06 20.83 -4.32
CA VAL A 132 7.48 20.65 -3.98
C VAL A 132 8.23 19.94 -5.11
N LEU A 133 7.62 18.89 -5.69
CA LEU A 133 8.22 18.17 -6.81
C LEU A 133 8.33 19.04 -8.07
N ALA A 134 7.32 19.87 -8.36
CA ALA A 134 7.38 20.80 -9.49
C ALA A 134 8.51 21.83 -9.31
N GLU A 135 8.70 22.34 -8.11
CA GLU A 135 9.79 23.27 -7.80
C GLU A 135 11.16 22.59 -7.93
N LYS A 136 11.31 21.34 -7.47
CA LYS A 136 12.54 20.54 -7.66
C LYS A 136 12.88 20.30 -9.12
N ILE A 137 11.86 20.06 -9.96
CA ILE A 137 12.05 19.86 -11.40
C ILE A 137 12.58 21.15 -12.04
N GLN A 138 12.05 22.31 -11.66
CA GLN A 138 12.50 23.61 -12.17
C GLN A 138 13.87 24.01 -11.63
N ASN A 139 14.18 23.66 -10.37
CA ASN A 139 15.45 23.93 -9.73
C ASN A 139 16.04 22.65 -9.09
N PRO A 140 16.81 21.85 -9.85
CA PRO A 140 17.41 20.61 -9.36
C PRO A 140 18.31 20.78 -8.13
N GLY A 141 18.86 21.99 -7.90
CA GLY A 141 19.71 22.30 -6.76
C GLY A 141 18.97 22.63 -5.46
N LEU A 142 17.63 22.78 -5.51
CA LEU A 142 16.83 23.17 -4.34
C LEU A 142 16.85 22.07 -3.27
N ASP A 143 17.15 22.44 -2.02
CA ASP A 143 17.13 21.52 -0.88
C ASP A 143 15.82 21.65 -0.09
N PHE A 144 15.05 20.56 -0.01
CA PHE A 144 13.79 20.45 0.74
C PHE A 144 13.96 19.66 2.03
N SER A 145 15.19 19.27 2.41
CA SER A 145 15.43 18.47 3.61
C SER A 145 14.88 19.13 4.88
N ALA A 146 14.85 20.46 4.93
CA ALA A 146 14.28 21.26 6.00
C ALA A 146 12.78 21.59 5.82
N ASP A 147 12.17 21.22 4.69
CA ASP A 147 10.75 21.48 4.45
C ASP A 147 9.90 20.61 5.38
N ARG A 148 9.07 21.29 6.19
CA ARG A 148 8.23 20.63 7.19
C ARG A 148 7.20 19.69 6.56
N ALA A 149 6.64 20.05 5.40
CA ALA A 149 5.66 19.20 4.72
C ALA A 149 6.32 17.93 4.18
N VAL A 150 7.53 18.03 3.62
CA VAL A 150 8.32 16.86 3.21
C VAL A 150 8.62 15.96 4.42
N GLY A 151 9.02 16.55 5.55
CA GLY A 151 9.23 15.81 6.80
C GLY A 151 7.99 15.04 7.27
N VAL A 152 6.82 15.68 7.24
CA VAL A 152 5.54 15.04 7.60
C VAL A 152 5.18 13.91 6.64
N ILE A 153 5.38 14.08 5.33
CA ILE A 153 5.11 13.04 4.33
C ILE A 153 6.04 11.84 4.56
N MET A 154 7.33 12.09 4.80
CA MET A 154 8.31 11.03 5.08
C MET A 154 7.97 10.28 6.36
N GLN A 155 7.56 10.98 7.42
CA GLN A 155 7.12 10.36 8.67
C GLN A 155 5.86 9.51 8.47
N LEU A 156 4.86 10.03 7.75
CA LEU A 156 3.62 9.29 7.45
C LEU A 156 3.90 8.01 6.67
N LEU A 157 4.85 8.05 5.72
CA LEU A 157 5.25 6.87 4.93
C LEU A 157 6.07 5.86 5.73
N ALA A 158 6.93 6.33 6.64
CA ALA A 158 7.77 5.46 7.45
C ALA A 158 6.98 4.71 8.54
N THR A 159 5.91 5.32 9.02
CA THR A 159 5.08 4.79 10.11
C THR A 159 3.78 4.13 9.66
N ASP A 160 3.42 4.31 8.38
CA ASP A 160 2.09 3.97 7.86
C ASP A 160 0.94 4.51 8.74
N GLY A 161 1.16 5.69 9.35
CA GLY A 161 0.18 6.38 10.17
C GLY A 161 0.13 6.02 11.66
N PHE A 162 1.11 5.24 12.18
CA PHE A 162 1.20 4.84 13.60
C PHE A 162 2.28 5.55 14.42
#